data_AF-E2AIE5-F1
#
_entry.id   AF-E2AIE5-F1
#
_cell.length_a   1.000
_cell.length_b   1.000
_cell.length_c   1.000
_cell.angle_alpha   90.00
_cell.angle_beta   90.00
_cell.angle_gamma   90.00
#
_symmetry.space_group_name_H-M   'P 1'
#
loop_
_entity.id
_entity.type
_entity.pdbx_description
1 polymer ?
#
loop_
_entity_poly.entity_id
_entity_poly.type
_entity_poly.pdbx_seq_one_letter_code
_entity_poly.pdbx_strand_id
1 'polypeptide(L)'
;DSFCYVCDLFTSPNIRKKINDRVKDAYEYCFGFKITNQNENWIPHTVCANCYRILTTCHSSKNLSDLKISSPVTWGMPEKREDCFFCMTVTTGYNSKNRSQIKYMYTSKVNP
;
A
#
# COMPACT_ATOMS: atom_id res chain seq x y z
N ASP A 1 -4.63 -10.54 -0.23
CA ASP A 1 -4.28 -9.20 0.28
C ASP A 1 -5.33 -8.53 1.11
N SER A 2 -4.87 -8.06 2.26
CA SER A 2 -5.60 -7.19 3.17
C SER A 2 -4.95 -5.82 3.32
N PHE A 3 -3.87 -5.52 2.58
CA PHE A 3 -3.04 -4.31 2.77
C PHE A 3 -2.90 -3.52 1.47
N CYS A 4 -2.63 -2.22 1.64
CA CYS A 4 -2.39 -1.30 0.54
C CYS A 4 -0.88 -1.17 0.26
N TYR A 5 -0.45 -1.45 -0.97
CA TYR A 5 0.95 -1.31 -1.39
C TYR A 5 1.54 0.09 -1.14
N VAL A 6 0.72 1.14 -1.29
CA VAL A 6 1.19 2.53 -1.18
C VAL A 6 1.38 3.00 0.27
N CYS A 7 0.49 2.61 1.18
CA CYS A 7 0.43 3.18 2.53
C CYS A 7 0.47 2.15 3.66
N ASP A 8 0.57 0.86 3.32
CA ASP A 8 0.68 -0.27 4.25
C ASP A 8 -0.48 -0.39 5.27
N LEU A 9 -1.59 0.28 4.99
CA LEU A 9 -2.78 0.19 5.84
C LEU A 9 -3.70 -0.94 5.40
N PHE A 10 -4.40 -1.51 6.38
CA PHE A 10 -5.46 -2.47 6.12
C PHE A 10 -6.51 -1.91 5.15
N THR A 11 -6.89 -2.76 4.21
CA THR A 11 -7.88 -2.50 3.17
C THR A 11 -8.99 -3.52 3.23
N SER A 12 -10.20 -3.01 3.48
CA SER A 12 -11.38 -3.84 3.44
C SER A 12 -11.58 -4.44 2.03
N PRO A 13 -11.91 -5.75 1.92
CA PRO A 13 -12.04 -6.45 0.65
C PRO A 13 -12.90 -5.75 -0.41
N ASN A 14 -13.93 -5.03 0.02
CA ASN A 14 -14.91 -4.40 -0.86
C ASN A 14 -14.43 -3.09 -1.49
N ILE A 15 -13.37 -2.48 -0.94
CA ILE A 15 -12.89 -1.16 -1.37
C ILE A 15 -11.47 -1.19 -1.95
N ARG A 16 -10.80 -2.34 -1.90
CA ARG A 16 -9.46 -2.51 -2.49
C ARG A 16 -9.52 -2.48 -4.01
N LYS A 17 -8.50 -1.92 -4.63
CA LYS A 17 -8.33 -1.87 -6.08
C LYS A 17 -7.12 -2.74 -6.45
N LYS A 18 -7.22 -3.43 -7.60
CA LYS A 18 -6.09 -4.19 -8.16
C LYS A 18 -5.01 -3.21 -8.64
N ILE A 19 -3.76 -3.61 -8.52
CA ILE A 19 -2.64 -2.93 -9.17
C ILE A 19 -2.65 -3.35 -10.64
N ASN A 20 -3.17 -2.47 -11.51
CA ASN A 20 -3.14 -2.60 -12.96
C ASN A 20 -2.20 -1.55 -13.56
N ASP A 21 -2.04 -1.54 -14.89
CA ASP A 21 -1.09 -0.65 -15.54
C ASP A 21 -1.39 0.83 -15.29
N ARG A 22 -2.67 1.23 -15.24
CA ARG A 22 -3.07 2.58 -14.83
C ARG A 22 -2.56 2.96 -13.44
N VAL A 23 -2.57 2.02 -12.47
CA VAL A 23 -2.04 2.28 -11.12
C VAL A 23 -0.52 2.34 -11.15
N LYS A 24 0.15 1.49 -11.93
CA LYS A 24 1.62 1.50 -12.09
C LYS A 24 2.10 2.81 -12.69
N ASP A 25 1.48 3.25 -13.79
CA ASP A 25 1.82 4.51 -14.47
C ASP A 25 1.61 5.71 -13.56
N ALA A 26 0.49 5.74 -12.83
CA ALA A 26 0.20 6.80 -11.88
C ALA A 26 1.20 6.80 -10.71
N TYR A 27 1.57 5.62 -10.20
CA TYR A 27 2.56 5.49 -9.14
C TYR A 27 3.95 5.99 -9.59
N GLU A 28 4.41 5.57 -10.77
CA GLU A 28 5.69 5.99 -11.34
C GLU A 28 5.72 7.49 -11.61
N TYR A 29 4.65 8.05 -12.15
CA TYR A 29 4.55 9.50 -12.36
C TYR A 29 4.58 10.29 -11.04
N CYS A 30 3.81 9.85 -10.04
CA CYS A 30 3.67 10.61 -8.79
C CYS A 30 4.89 10.47 -7.86
N PHE A 31 5.55 9.30 -7.84
CA PHE A 31 6.66 9.04 -6.91
C PHE A 31 8.04 8.96 -7.58
N GLY A 32 8.10 8.89 -8.91
CA GLY A 32 9.35 8.85 -9.67
C GLY A 32 10.02 7.48 -9.75
N PHE A 33 9.35 6.41 -9.29
CA PHE A 33 9.87 5.03 -9.39
C PHE A 33 8.76 3.99 -9.54
N LYS A 34 9.11 2.82 -10.04
CA LYS A 34 8.16 1.77 -10.43
C LYS A 34 7.69 0.94 -9.24
N ILE A 35 6.45 0.44 -9.35
CA ILE A 35 6.00 -0.71 -8.55
C ILE A 35 6.77 -1.95 -9.04
N THR A 36 7.37 -2.69 -8.12
CA THR A 36 8.16 -3.90 -8.41
C THR A 36 7.62 -5.10 -7.62
N ASN A 37 8.13 -6.29 -7.94
CA ASN A 37 7.93 -7.52 -7.16
C ASN A 37 6.46 -7.97 -7.00
N GLN A 38 5.54 -7.54 -7.87
CA GLN A 38 4.10 -7.89 -7.83
C GLN A 38 3.78 -9.37 -8.13
N ASN A 39 4.79 -10.22 -8.28
CA ASN A 39 4.64 -11.68 -8.34
C ASN A 39 4.97 -12.34 -6.99
N GLU A 40 5.45 -11.55 -6.02
CA GLU A 40 5.96 -12.03 -4.74
C GLU A 40 4.89 -11.99 -3.65
N ASN A 41 4.83 -13.04 -2.84
CA ASN A 41 3.80 -13.19 -1.80
C ASN A 41 4.03 -12.33 -0.54
N TRP A 42 5.20 -11.72 -0.40
CA TRP A 42 5.61 -10.92 0.76
C TRP A 42 5.27 -9.44 0.63
N ILE A 43 4.64 -9.03 -0.47
CA ILE A 43 4.14 -7.67 -0.68
C ILE A 43 2.63 -7.63 -0.95
N PRO A 44 1.97 -6.48 -0.76
CA PRO A 44 0.59 -6.32 -1.18
C PRO A 44 0.45 -6.18 -2.71
N HIS A 45 -0.57 -6.82 -3.27
CA HIS A 45 -0.97 -6.74 -4.68
C HIS A 45 -2.20 -5.85 -4.91
N THR A 46 -2.58 -5.08 -3.88
CA THR A 46 -3.74 -4.18 -3.93
C THR A 46 -3.42 -2.81 -3.37
N VAL A 47 -4.23 -1.82 -3.75
CA VAL A 47 -4.21 -0.47 -3.21
C VAL A 47 -5.57 -0.09 -2.61
N CYS A 48 -5.57 0.74 -1.58
CA CYS A 48 -6.81 1.25 -0.98
C CYS A 48 -7.49 2.26 -1.89
N ALA A 49 -8.81 2.42 -1.74
CA ALA A 49 -9.59 3.40 -2.49
C ALA A 49 -9.03 4.83 -2.37
N ASN A 50 -8.49 5.21 -1.21
CA ASN A 50 -7.92 6.54 -1.03
C ASN A 50 -6.61 6.74 -1.80
N CYS A 51 -5.68 5.79 -1.71
CA CYS A 51 -4.42 5.84 -2.46
C CYS A 51 -4.68 5.77 -3.97
N TYR A 52 -5.62 4.92 -4.40
CA TYR A 52 -6.05 4.87 -5.80
C TYR A 52 -6.55 6.24 -6.28
N ARG A 53 -7.41 6.90 -5.52
CA ARG A 53 -7.93 8.23 -5.86
C ARG A 53 -6.81 9.26 -5.93
N ILE A 54 -5.92 9.31 -4.92
CA ILE A 54 -4.81 10.28 -4.88
C ILE A 54 -3.88 10.07 -6.09
N LEU A 55 -3.45 8.84 -6.36
CA LEU A 55 -2.60 8.51 -7.50
C LEU A 55 -3.24 8.88 -8.83
N THR A 56 -4.49 8.46 -9.03
CA THR A 56 -5.18 8.74 -10.29
C THR A 56 -5.47 10.22 -10.50
N THR A 57 -5.78 10.97 -9.44
CA THR A 57 -5.89 12.44 -9.50
C THR A 57 -4.56 13.05 -9.90
N CYS A 58 -3.48 12.82 -9.15
CA CYS A 58 -2.13 13.35 -9.45
C CYS A 58 -1.69 13.04 -10.89
N HIS A 59 -1.92 11.81 -11.36
CA HIS A 59 -1.58 11.43 -12.73
C HIS A 59 -2.45 12.10 -13.80
N SER A 60 -3.75 12.29 -13.53
CA SER A 60 -4.69 12.91 -14.47
C SER A 60 -4.57 14.43 -14.55
N SER A 61 -4.30 15.09 -13.42
CA SER A 61 -4.09 16.54 -13.35
C SER A 61 -2.68 16.94 -13.78
N LYS A 62 -1.77 15.97 -13.87
CA LYS A 62 -0.33 16.19 -14.10
C LYS A 62 0.27 17.19 -13.10
N ASN A 63 -0.23 17.13 -11.86
CA ASN A 63 0.17 18.03 -10.80
C ASN A 63 0.58 17.24 -9.55
N LEU A 64 1.86 17.31 -9.21
CA LEU A 64 2.41 16.65 -8.02
C LEU A 64 1.88 17.26 -6.72
N SER A 65 1.35 18.49 -6.70
CA SER A 65 0.74 19.05 -5.48
C SER A 65 -0.54 18.31 -5.06
N ASP A 66 -1.16 17.55 -5.97
CA ASP A 66 -2.32 16.71 -5.64
C ASP A 66 -1.93 15.43 -4.89
N LEU A 67 -0.64 15.10 -4.90
CA LEU A 67 -0.10 13.98 -4.15
C LEU A 67 -0.01 14.34 -2.65
N LYS A 68 -1.10 14.08 -1.93
CA LYS A 68 -1.16 14.26 -0.47
C LYS A 68 -0.47 13.14 0.32
N ILE A 69 0.39 12.38 -0.33
CA ILE A 69 1.17 11.27 0.25
C ILE A 69 2.64 11.69 0.12
N SER A 70 3.29 11.98 1.25
CA SER A 70 4.67 12.47 1.26
C SER A 70 5.68 11.43 0.76
N SER A 71 5.48 10.16 1.11
CA SER A 71 6.31 9.04 0.66
C SER A 71 5.51 7.74 0.70
N PRO A 72 5.58 6.89 -0.32
CA PRO A 72 4.95 5.58 -0.28
C PRO A 72 5.81 4.61 0.54
N VAL A 73 5.22 3.49 0.94
CA VAL A 73 5.95 2.40 1.60
C VAL A 73 6.90 1.74 0.61
N THR A 74 8.12 1.47 1.07
CA THR A 74 9.11 0.68 0.34
C THR A 74 9.07 -0.75 0.85
N TRP A 75 9.02 -1.71 -0.07
CA TRP A 75 8.91 -3.13 0.24
C TRP A 75 10.24 -3.83 0.02
N GLY A 76 10.89 -4.25 1.11
CA GLY A 76 12.11 -5.05 1.08
C GLY A 76 11.79 -6.55 1.18
N MET A 77 12.59 -7.37 0.49
CA MET A 77 12.51 -8.82 0.64
C MET A 77 12.83 -9.19 2.09
N PRO A 78 11.96 -9.94 2.78
CA PRO A 78 12.24 -10.39 4.13
C PRO A 78 13.30 -11.51 4.12
N GLU A 79 14.24 -11.49 5.07
CA GLU A 79 15.22 -12.58 5.24
C GLU A 79 14.57 -13.84 5.81
N LYS A 80 13.60 -13.65 6.72
CA LYS A 80 12.80 -14.71 7.32
C LYS A 80 11.32 -14.36 7.26
N ARG A 81 10.45 -15.36 7.35
CA ARG A 81 9.00 -15.16 7.30
C ARG A 81 8.51 -14.22 8.41
N GLU A 82 9.16 -14.27 9.56
CA GLU A 82 8.85 -13.44 10.73
C GLU A 82 9.16 -11.95 10.49
N ASP A 83 10.06 -11.64 9.54
CA ASP A 83 10.40 -10.28 9.14
C ASP A 83 9.37 -9.69 8.16
N CYS A 84 8.49 -10.53 7.60
CA CYS A 84 7.43 -10.08 6.70
C CYS A 84 6.28 -9.45 7.50
N PHE A 85 6.31 -8.13 7.67
CA PHE A 85 5.26 -7.31 8.28
C PHE A 85 3.84 -7.72 7.83
N PHE A 86 3.68 -7.78 6.51
CA PHE A 86 2.43 -8.14 5.84
C PHE A 86 1.98 -9.56 6.21
N CYS A 87 2.91 -10.50 6.26
CA CYS A 87 2.63 -11.91 6.51
C CYS A 87 2.27 -12.17 7.97
N MET A 88 2.86 -11.41 8.89
CA MET A 88 2.70 -11.60 10.34
C MET A 88 1.50 -10.85 10.94
N THR A 89 0.95 -9.86 10.22
CA THR A 89 -0.18 -9.09 10.74
C THR A 89 -1.51 -9.84 10.55
N VAL A 90 -2.11 -10.26 11.67
CA VAL A 90 -3.42 -10.95 11.68
C VAL A 90 -4.52 -9.95 11.34
N THR A 91 -5.17 -10.18 10.20
CA THR A 91 -6.28 -9.32 9.72
C THR A 91 -7.63 -10.07 9.63
N THR A 92 -7.66 -11.36 9.96
CA THR A 92 -8.89 -12.16 10.03
C THR A 92 -9.84 -11.59 11.07
N GLY A 93 -11.12 -11.42 10.71
CA GLY A 93 -12.15 -10.85 11.58
C GLY A 93 -12.20 -9.32 11.59
N TYR A 94 -11.24 -8.64 10.96
CA TYR A 94 -11.25 -7.19 10.82
C TYR A 94 -12.00 -6.72 9.56
N ASN A 95 -12.63 -5.56 9.68
CA ASN A 95 -13.42 -4.89 8.66
C ASN A 95 -13.31 -3.37 8.84
N SER A 96 -13.98 -2.60 7.98
CA SER A 96 -13.91 -1.13 8.00
C SER A 96 -14.28 -0.50 9.34
N LYS A 97 -15.13 -1.15 10.15
CA LYS A 97 -15.62 -0.63 11.44
C LYS A 97 -14.63 -0.85 12.59
N ASN A 98 -13.91 -1.97 12.59
CA ASN A 98 -12.99 -2.35 13.67
C ASN A 98 -11.52 -2.34 13.25
N ARG A 99 -11.18 -1.91 12.03
CA ARG A 99 -9.79 -1.83 11.53
C ARG A 99 -8.84 -1.02 12.41
N SER A 100 -9.35 -0.09 13.21
CA SER A 100 -8.55 0.69 14.17
C SER A 100 -7.98 -0.16 15.30
N GLN A 101 -8.53 -1.35 15.52
CA GLN A 101 -8.09 -2.32 16.53
C GLN A 101 -7.03 -3.29 15.98
N ILE A 102 -6.63 -3.16 14.71
CA ILE A 102 -5.56 -3.98 14.12
C ILE A 102 -4.26 -3.58 14.79
N LYS A 103 -3.59 -4.56 15.39
CA LYS A 103 -2.23 -4.40 15.88
C LYS A 103 -1.27 -4.74 14.75
N TYR A 104 -0.69 -3.70 14.16
CA TYR A 104 0.36 -3.85 13.17
C TYR A 104 1.64 -4.33 13.87
N MET A 105 2.18 -5.46 13.44
CA MET A 105 3.43 -6.00 13.96
C MET A 105 4.56 -5.08 13.48
N TYR A 106 5.36 -4.48 14.37
CA TYR A 106 6.34 -3.41 14.08
C TYR A 106 5.76 -2.00 13.90
N THR A 107 5.61 -1.27 15.02
CA THR A 107 5.61 0.20 15.03
C THR A 107 7.04 0.72 14.95
N SER A 108 7.82 0.29 13.96
CA SER A 108 9.03 1.02 13.61
C SER A 108 8.63 2.02 12.55
N LYS A 109 8.25 3.22 12.98
CA LYS A 109 8.52 4.39 12.16
C LYS A 109 9.99 4.26 11.78
N VAL A 110 10.29 3.93 10.53
CA VAL A 110 11.58 4.31 9.98
C VAL A 110 11.48 5.84 9.90
N ASN A 111 11.88 6.48 10.99
CA ASN A 111 12.01 7.93 11.10
C ASN A 111 13.04 8.39 10.06
N PRO A 112 12.97 9.66 9.61
CA PRO A 112 14.17 10.28 9.07
C PRO A 112 15.33 10.22 10.08
#